data_AF-A0A7C1KYL0-F1
#
_entry.id   AF-A0A7C1KYL0-F1
#
_cell.length_a   1.000
_cell.length_b   1.000
_cell.length_c   1.000
_cell.angle_alpha   90.00
_cell.angle_beta   90.00
_cell.angle_gamma   90.00
#
_symmetry.space_group_name_H-M   'P 1'
#
loop_
_entity.id
_entity.type
_entity.pdbx_description
1 polymer ?
#
loop_
_entity_poly.entity_id
_entity_poly.type
_entity_poly.pdbx_seq_one_letter_code
_entity_poly.pdbx_strand_id
1 'polypeptide(L)'
;MPDIYTLKDNLINELWLPTVKDARKLLYPRRRNNAKMKLLTLTNGINVNEINRFEECGLIQREDAVAWIIDDFNKRMRLEAEAPGVILEGDIFLESILDPTSQIRDHFPFDILNLDFSSQEPILLDKRIECEVGCMEKILYLQNENNVRRLVLFYTTTINSHCIERDVIIEVSDAVQVDGWQGLTLSNFPSNISELVAQKSFLQSVLQALCQKYGYPNIQLTDLALNTTSNSIQLYSIAVIVER
;
A
#
# COMPACT_ATOMS: atom_id res chain seq x y z
N MET A 1 1.94 22.39 -2.89
CA MET A 1 1.05 21.30 -2.44
C MET A 1 1.16 21.10 -0.93
N PRO A 2 0.60 22.01 -0.10
CA PRO A 2 0.62 21.87 1.37
C PRO A 2 -0.39 20.84 1.91
N ASP A 3 -1.42 20.52 1.12
CA ASP A 3 -2.62 19.82 1.55
C ASP A 3 -2.41 18.30 1.74
N ILE A 4 -1.80 17.59 0.78
CA ILE A 4 -1.62 16.13 0.87
C ILE A 4 -0.81 15.72 2.11
N TYR A 5 0.20 16.49 2.50
CA TYR A 5 1.00 16.18 3.70
C TYR A 5 0.19 16.33 4.98
N THR A 6 -0.63 17.38 5.09
CA THR A 6 -1.54 17.56 6.23
C THR A 6 -2.61 16.47 6.27
N LEU A 7 -3.14 16.08 5.10
CA LEU A 7 -4.09 14.97 5.01
C LEU A 7 -3.43 13.63 5.36
N LYS A 8 -2.15 13.43 5.04
CA LYS A 8 -1.40 12.23 5.42
C LYS A 8 -1.28 12.10 6.94
N ASP A 9 -1.05 13.19 7.67
CA ASP A 9 -1.05 13.15 9.14
C ASP A 9 -2.41 12.70 9.70
N ASN A 10 -3.52 13.11 9.09
CA ASN A 10 -4.85 12.62 9.45
C ASN A 10 -4.99 11.12 9.15
N LEU A 11 -4.54 10.64 7.98
CA LEU A 11 -4.52 9.21 7.67
C LEU A 11 -3.72 8.40 8.69
N ILE A 12 -2.54 8.88 9.08
CA ILE A 12 -1.69 8.22 10.07
C ILE A 12 -2.43 8.09 11.40
N ASN A 13 -3.04 9.18 11.88
CA ASN A 13 -3.65 9.22 13.21
C ASN A 13 -5.00 8.50 13.27
N GLU A 14 -5.82 8.62 12.22
CA GLU A 14 -7.20 8.12 12.23
C GLU A 14 -7.33 6.71 11.65
N LEU A 15 -6.44 6.29 10.76
CA LEU A 15 -6.50 4.98 10.11
C LEU A 15 -5.25 4.14 10.37
N TRP A 16 -4.06 4.57 9.92
CA TRP A 16 -2.91 3.68 9.88
C TRP A 16 -2.44 3.23 11.28
N LEU A 17 -2.22 4.17 12.19
CA LEU A 17 -1.73 3.88 13.53
C LEU A 17 -2.72 3.02 14.34
N PRO A 18 -4.04 3.33 14.37
CA PRO A 18 -5.03 2.44 14.97
C PRO A 18 -5.02 1.03 14.37
N THR A 19 -5.03 0.90 13.04
CA THR A 19 -5.01 -0.40 12.37
C THR A 19 -3.76 -1.21 12.75
N VAL A 20 -2.56 -0.62 12.73
CA VAL A 20 -1.33 -1.33 13.11
C VAL A 20 -1.36 -1.78 14.58
N LYS A 21 -1.90 -0.95 15.50
CA LYS A 21 -2.05 -1.30 16.92
C LYS A 21 -2.95 -2.51 17.12
N ASP A 22 -4.06 -2.59 16.37
CA ASP A 22 -4.98 -3.71 16.45
C ASP A 22 -4.42 -4.96 15.75
N ALA A 23 -3.82 -4.78 14.58
CA ALA A 23 -3.15 -5.84 13.86
C ALA A 23 -2.02 -6.49 14.66
N ARG A 24 -1.23 -5.72 15.43
CA ARG A 24 -0.16 -6.28 16.29
C ARG A 24 -0.67 -7.39 17.22
N LYS A 25 -1.89 -7.26 17.75
CA LYS A 25 -2.50 -8.28 18.62
C LYS A 25 -2.84 -9.56 17.85
N LEU A 26 -3.20 -9.42 16.57
CA LEU A 26 -3.54 -10.51 15.66
C LEU A 26 -2.29 -11.19 15.10
N LEU A 27 -1.31 -10.43 14.60
CA LEU A 27 -0.05 -10.93 14.07
C LEU A 27 0.79 -11.61 15.16
N TYR A 28 0.84 -11.02 16.36
CA TYR A 28 1.72 -11.46 17.46
C TYR A 28 0.96 -11.75 18.77
N PRO A 29 0.09 -12.78 18.82
CA PRO A 29 -0.81 -13.01 19.94
C PRO A 29 -0.10 -13.36 21.27
N ARG A 30 1.14 -13.85 21.22
CA ARG A 30 1.97 -14.14 22.41
C ARG A 30 2.85 -12.95 22.85
N ARG A 31 3.03 -11.95 21.99
CA ARG A 31 3.89 -10.77 22.20
C ARG A 31 3.13 -9.47 21.93
N ARG A 32 1.83 -9.44 22.23
CA ARG A 32 0.87 -8.38 21.79
C ARG A 32 1.30 -6.96 22.09
N ASN A 33 2.14 -6.75 23.10
CA ASN A 33 2.62 -5.43 23.52
C ASN A 33 4.08 -5.14 23.14
N ASN A 34 4.86 -6.17 22.82
CA ASN A 34 6.33 -6.07 22.68
C ASN A 34 6.82 -6.49 21.29
N ALA A 35 5.96 -7.06 20.44
CA ALA A 35 6.34 -7.39 19.08
C ALA A 35 6.62 -6.13 18.28
N LYS A 36 7.75 -6.16 17.56
CA LYS A 36 8.17 -5.15 16.60
C LYS A 36 7.92 -5.72 15.21
N MET A 37 7.28 -4.93 14.37
CA MET A 37 6.88 -5.28 13.02
C MET A 37 7.87 -4.70 12.02
N LYS A 38 8.20 -5.47 10.98
CA LYS A 38 9.00 -4.97 9.86
C LYS A 38 8.13 -4.18 8.89
N LEU A 39 8.57 -2.97 8.52
CA LEU A 39 7.81 -2.02 7.72
C LEU A 39 8.44 -1.83 6.34
N LEU A 40 7.61 -1.88 5.30
CA LEU A 40 7.88 -1.25 4.02
C LEU A 40 7.01 0.00 3.90
N THR A 41 7.57 1.15 3.55
CA THR A 41 6.79 2.36 3.26
C THR A 41 7.25 3.03 1.97
N LEU A 42 6.29 3.50 1.18
CA LEU A 42 6.53 4.34 0.02
C LEU A 42 6.51 5.82 0.44
N THR A 43 7.55 6.58 0.10
CA THR A 43 7.65 8.00 0.47
C THR A 43 8.32 8.84 -0.61
N ASN A 44 8.07 10.15 -0.61
CA ASN A 44 8.77 11.13 -1.44
C ASN A 44 10.04 11.68 -0.79
N GLY A 45 10.52 11.09 0.31
CA GLY A 45 11.71 11.54 1.04
C GLY A 45 11.56 12.87 1.78
N ILE A 46 10.37 13.49 1.76
CA ILE A 46 10.08 14.73 2.50
C ILE A 46 9.28 14.42 3.78
N ASN A 47 8.46 13.37 3.78
CA ASN A 47 7.62 13.01 4.92
C ASN A 47 7.67 11.49 5.18
N VAL A 48 8.24 11.13 6.33
CA VAL A 48 8.24 9.77 6.91
C VAL A 48 7.61 9.74 8.30
N ASN A 49 6.62 10.61 8.52
CA ASN A 49 5.91 10.72 9.79
C ASN A 49 5.33 9.37 10.22
N GLU A 50 4.93 8.51 9.29
CA GLU A 50 4.46 7.17 9.60
C GLU A 50 5.52 6.33 10.35
N ILE A 51 6.79 6.39 9.93
CA ILE A 51 7.87 5.64 10.58
C ILE A 51 8.07 6.17 12.00
N ASN A 52 8.14 7.50 12.15
CA ASN A 52 8.26 8.18 13.44
C ASN A 52 7.12 7.81 14.38
N ARG A 53 5.86 7.90 13.93
CA ARG A 53 4.69 7.58 14.73
C ARG A 53 4.63 6.10 15.12
N PHE A 54 4.99 5.19 14.21
CA PHE A 54 5.00 3.76 14.50
C PHE A 54 6.10 3.40 15.51
N GLU A 55 7.28 4.03 15.40
CA GLU A 55 8.37 3.82 16.35
C GLU A 55 8.06 4.41 17.73
N GLU A 56 7.54 5.64 17.81
CA GLU A 56 7.11 6.28 19.06
C GLU A 56 6.10 5.42 19.83
N CYS A 57 5.20 4.74 19.10
CA CYS A 57 4.22 3.81 19.67
C CYS A 57 4.78 2.41 19.95
N GLY A 58 6.08 2.20 19.69
CA GLY A 58 6.77 0.95 19.89
C GLY A 58 6.26 -0.18 18.99
N LEU A 59 5.73 0.12 17.81
CA LEU A 59 5.20 -0.86 16.86
C LEU A 59 6.28 -1.43 15.93
N ILE A 60 7.32 -0.65 15.65
CA ILE A 60 8.47 -1.02 14.83
C ILE A 60 9.78 -0.67 15.56
N GLN A 61 10.91 -1.12 15.02
CA GLN A 61 12.22 -0.54 15.28
C GLN A 61 12.67 0.19 14.02
N ARG A 62 13.40 1.30 14.14
CA ARG A 62 13.90 2.04 12.97
C ARG A 62 14.63 1.16 11.97
N GLU A 63 15.52 0.29 12.45
CA GLU A 63 16.34 -0.65 11.65
C GLU A 63 15.52 -1.65 10.82
N ASP A 64 14.27 -1.93 11.23
CA ASP A 64 13.34 -2.80 10.52
C ASP A 64 12.41 -2.04 9.54
N ALA A 65 12.63 -0.74 9.37
CA ALA A 65 11.91 0.08 8.41
C ALA A 65 12.69 0.23 7.10
N VAL A 66 12.06 -0.18 6.00
CA VAL A 66 12.53 0.02 4.64
C VAL A 66 11.67 1.11 3.99
N ALA A 67 12.31 2.22 3.65
CA ALA A 67 11.69 3.32 2.93
C ALA A 67 12.08 3.26 1.45
N TRP A 68 11.09 3.17 0.56
CA TRP A 68 11.30 3.29 -0.88
C TRP A 68 11.06 4.73 -1.32
N ILE A 69 12.03 5.30 -2.03
CA ILE A 69 11.92 6.59 -2.69
C ILE A 69 12.17 6.46 -4.19
N ILE A 70 11.56 7.38 -4.95
CA ILE A 70 11.97 7.63 -6.34
C ILE A 70 13.37 8.26 -6.29
N ASP A 71 14.27 7.74 -7.13
CA ASP A 71 15.66 8.20 -7.24
C ASP A 71 15.70 9.70 -7.53
N ASP A 72 16.05 10.45 -6.50
CA ASP A 72 16.23 11.89 -6.51
C ASP A 72 17.20 12.22 -5.38
N PHE A 73 18.36 12.74 -5.78
CA PHE A 73 19.45 13.08 -4.86
C PHE A 73 18.99 13.97 -3.69
N ASN A 74 18.11 14.94 -3.93
CA ASN A 74 17.65 15.84 -2.87
C ASN A 74 16.66 15.16 -1.92
N LYS A 75 15.80 14.27 -2.44
CA LYS A 75 14.86 13.48 -1.61
C LYS A 75 15.62 12.48 -0.76
N ARG A 76 16.64 11.82 -1.32
CA ARG A 76 17.59 10.95 -0.62
C ARG A 76 18.27 11.66 0.54
N MET A 77 18.98 12.75 0.27
CA MET A 77 19.77 13.46 1.29
C MET A 77 18.93 13.93 2.47
N ARG A 78 17.67 14.29 2.22
CA ARG A 78 16.71 14.63 3.29
C ARG A 78 16.29 13.42 4.08
N LEU A 79 15.97 12.32 3.41
CA LEU A 79 15.57 11.09 4.07
C LEU A 79 16.72 10.48 4.90
N GLU A 80 17.95 10.54 4.40
CA GLU A 80 19.15 10.15 5.17
C GLU A 80 19.30 10.99 6.45
N ALA A 81 18.93 12.28 6.43
CA ALA A 81 18.92 13.12 7.62
C ALA A 81 17.83 12.73 8.64
N GLU A 82 16.72 12.12 8.19
CA GLU A 82 15.67 11.54 9.04
C GLU A 82 16.00 10.10 9.53
N ALA A 83 17.08 9.51 8.99
CA ALA A 83 17.69 8.23 9.38
C ALA A 83 16.71 7.03 9.50
N PRO A 84 15.89 6.68 8.49
CA PRO A 84 15.20 5.39 8.47
C PRO A 84 16.22 4.24 8.42
N GLY A 85 15.81 3.02 8.78
CA GLY A 85 16.71 1.87 8.88
C GLY A 85 17.38 1.52 7.57
N VAL A 86 16.60 1.42 6.50
CA VAL A 86 17.08 1.17 5.14
C VAL A 86 16.36 2.13 4.17
N ILE A 87 17.14 2.79 3.33
CA ILE A 87 16.64 3.58 2.20
C ILE A 87 16.96 2.81 0.94
N LEU A 88 15.93 2.52 0.15
CA LEU A 88 16.07 1.96 -1.19
C LEU A 88 15.55 2.98 -2.21
N GLU A 89 16.24 3.02 -3.34
CA GLU A 89 16.02 3.99 -4.40
C GLU A 89 15.89 3.26 -5.72
N GLY A 90 15.03 3.77 -6.56
CA GLY A 90 14.90 3.31 -7.93
C GLY A 90 13.91 4.20 -8.67
N ASP A 91 13.48 3.75 -9.84
CA ASP A 91 12.44 4.45 -10.59
C ASP A 91 11.07 4.33 -9.87
N ILE A 92 9.99 4.48 -10.62
CA ILE A 92 8.63 4.26 -10.10
C ILE A 92 8.60 2.85 -9.47
N PHE A 93 8.15 2.77 -8.21
CA PHE A 93 8.19 1.52 -7.43
C PHE A 93 7.57 0.32 -8.16
N LEU A 94 6.53 0.57 -8.96
CA LEU A 94 5.89 -0.41 -9.83
C LEU A 94 6.84 -1.07 -10.84
N GLU A 95 7.76 -0.31 -11.42
CA GLU A 95 8.73 -0.82 -12.39
C GLU A 95 9.86 -1.56 -11.67
N SER A 96 10.22 -1.12 -10.47
CA SER A 96 11.30 -1.71 -9.70
C SER A 96 10.91 -2.99 -8.96
N ILE A 97 9.65 -3.16 -8.52
CA ILE A 97 9.20 -4.39 -7.85
C ILE A 97 9.13 -5.58 -8.81
N LEU A 98 9.08 -5.31 -10.11
CA LEU A 98 9.10 -6.30 -11.19
C LEU A 98 10.47 -6.86 -11.49
N ASP A 99 11.52 -6.08 -11.19
CA ASP A 99 12.88 -6.47 -11.54
C ASP A 99 13.37 -7.55 -10.55
N PRO A 100 13.69 -8.78 -11.02
CA PRO A 100 14.26 -9.81 -10.17
C PRO A 100 15.62 -9.43 -9.56
N THR A 101 16.28 -8.40 -10.09
CA THR A 101 17.53 -7.84 -9.57
C THR A 101 17.31 -6.70 -8.57
N SER A 102 16.06 -6.31 -8.34
CA SER A 102 15.73 -5.23 -7.40
C SER A 102 16.08 -5.59 -5.97
N GLN A 103 16.81 -4.69 -5.31
CA GLN A 103 17.26 -4.85 -3.93
C GLN A 103 16.10 -5.03 -2.96
N ILE A 104 14.90 -4.51 -3.26
CA ILE A 104 13.73 -4.65 -2.40
C ILE A 104 13.37 -6.12 -2.11
N ARG A 105 13.65 -7.03 -3.06
CA ARG A 105 13.33 -8.46 -2.91
C ARG A 105 14.07 -9.09 -1.74
N ASP A 106 15.30 -8.64 -1.45
CA ASP A 106 16.13 -9.14 -0.35
C ASP A 106 15.60 -8.72 1.03
N HIS A 107 14.68 -7.76 1.08
CA HIS A 107 14.10 -7.26 2.31
C HIS A 107 12.73 -7.90 2.65
N PHE A 108 12.16 -8.75 1.80
CA PHE A 108 10.96 -9.50 2.18
C PHE A 108 11.27 -10.56 3.25
N PRO A 109 10.27 -10.97 4.07
CA PRO A 109 8.90 -10.47 4.13
C PRO A 109 8.72 -9.23 5.02
N PHE A 110 7.58 -8.55 4.89
CA PHE A 110 7.18 -7.42 5.74
C PHE A 110 5.90 -7.72 6.53
N ASP A 111 5.80 -7.21 7.75
CA ASP A 111 4.57 -7.27 8.55
C ASP A 111 3.59 -6.16 8.19
N ILE A 112 4.13 -4.98 7.84
CA ILE A 112 3.38 -3.80 7.43
C ILE A 112 3.86 -3.37 6.05
N LEU A 113 2.93 -3.31 5.11
CA LEU A 113 3.11 -2.78 3.76
C LEU A 113 2.36 -1.46 3.67
N ASN A 114 3.05 -0.33 3.80
CA ASN A 114 2.47 0.99 3.60
C ASN A 114 2.68 1.46 2.15
N LEU A 115 1.76 1.08 1.26
CA LEU A 115 1.80 1.45 -0.15
C LEU A 115 1.12 2.81 -0.37
N ASP A 116 1.82 3.86 0.03
CA ASP A 116 1.41 5.24 -0.19
C ASP A 116 1.80 5.75 -1.59
N PHE A 117 1.04 5.32 -2.60
CA PHE A 117 1.23 5.74 -3.99
C PHE A 117 1.01 7.24 -4.19
N SER A 118 0.24 7.90 -3.32
CA SER A 118 0.10 9.36 -3.34
C SER A 118 1.43 10.09 -3.09
N SER A 119 2.38 9.42 -2.45
CA SER A 119 3.74 9.90 -2.20
C SER A 119 4.76 9.49 -3.28
N GLN A 120 4.37 8.74 -4.32
CA GLN A 120 5.27 8.19 -5.35
C GLN A 120 5.11 8.89 -6.73
N GLU A 121 4.88 10.21 -6.75
CA GLU A 121 4.62 11.00 -7.98
C GLU A 121 3.78 10.31 -9.06
N PRO A 122 2.44 10.33 -8.95
CA PRO A 122 1.64 10.33 -10.18
C PRO A 122 0.27 11.02 -9.97
N ILE A 123 0.17 12.34 -10.10
CA ILE A 123 -1.09 13.02 -9.73
C ILE A 123 -2.15 12.90 -10.84
N LEU A 124 -1.78 12.69 -12.11
CA LEU A 124 -2.72 12.82 -13.24
C LEU A 124 -2.43 11.91 -14.45
N LEU A 125 -1.63 10.85 -14.31
CA LEU A 125 -1.38 9.95 -15.44
C LEU A 125 -2.59 9.03 -15.66
N ASP A 126 -3.02 8.88 -16.92
CA ASP A 126 -4.00 7.87 -17.31
C ASP A 126 -3.51 6.48 -16.88
N LYS A 127 -4.44 5.60 -16.51
CA LYS A 127 -4.20 4.21 -16.09
C LYS A 127 -3.37 4.02 -14.80
N ARG A 128 -3.20 5.07 -13.99
CA ARG A 128 -2.44 5.03 -12.74
C ARG A 128 -2.96 3.97 -11.76
N ILE A 129 -4.27 3.89 -11.58
CA ILE A 129 -4.86 2.97 -10.59
C ILE A 129 -4.62 1.52 -10.98
N GLU A 130 -4.72 1.20 -12.26
CA GLU A 130 -4.47 -0.11 -12.86
C GLU A 130 -3.02 -0.54 -12.59
N CYS A 131 -2.09 0.41 -12.78
CA CYS A 131 -0.69 0.28 -12.43
C CYS A 131 -0.49 0.02 -10.92
N GLU A 132 -1.10 0.81 -10.04
CA GLU A 132 -1.01 0.66 -8.58
C GLU A 132 -1.54 -0.72 -8.11
N VAL A 133 -2.68 -1.16 -8.67
CA VAL A 133 -3.26 -2.49 -8.40
C VAL A 133 -2.30 -3.60 -8.84
N GLY A 134 -1.71 -3.48 -10.04
CA GLY A 134 -0.70 -4.43 -10.51
C GLY A 134 0.56 -4.47 -9.63
N CYS A 135 0.96 -3.33 -9.05
CA CYS A 135 2.05 -3.28 -8.06
C CYS A 135 1.69 -4.05 -6.79
N MET A 136 0.49 -3.81 -6.26
CA MET A 136 -0.01 -4.45 -5.05
C MET A 136 -0.11 -5.96 -5.20
N GLU A 137 -0.59 -6.46 -6.34
CA GLU A 137 -0.62 -7.89 -6.65
C GLU A 137 0.77 -8.54 -6.57
N LYS A 138 1.80 -7.90 -7.14
CA LYS A 138 3.18 -8.42 -7.10
C LYS A 138 3.74 -8.48 -5.69
N ILE A 139 3.41 -7.50 -4.85
CA ILE A 139 3.81 -7.50 -3.45
C ILE A 139 3.13 -8.63 -2.70
N LEU A 140 1.84 -8.87 -2.92
CA LEU A 140 1.13 -10.01 -2.34
C LEU A 140 1.72 -11.35 -2.82
N TYR A 141 2.12 -11.43 -4.09
CA TYR A 141 2.86 -12.58 -4.61
C TYR A 141 4.18 -12.79 -3.86
N LEU A 142 5.02 -11.76 -3.68
CA LEU A 142 6.29 -11.86 -2.95
C LEU A 142 6.10 -12.23 -1.47
N GLN A 143 5.06 -11.70 -0.81
CA GLN A 143 4.69 -12.10 0.55
C GLN A 143 4.25 -13.57 0.59
N ASN A 144 3.53 -14.03 -0.43
CA ASN A 144 3.12 -15.42 -0.55
C ASN A 144 4.31 -16.37 -0.79
N GLU A 145 5.27 -16.02 -1.65
CA GLU A 145 6.50 -16.80 -1.86
C GLU A 145 7.28 -16.99 -0.54
N ASN A 146 7.23 -15.98 0.33
CA ASN A 146 7.83 -16.00 1.67
C ASN A 146 6.93 -16.61 2.76
N ASN A 147 5.82 -17.25 2.39
CA ASN A 147 4.87 -17.92 3.29
C ASN A 147 4.30 -17.02 4.41
N VAL A 148 4.14 -15.73 4.13
CA VAL A 148 3.57 -14.79 5.10
C VAL A 148 2.11 -15.12 5.36
N ARG A 149 1.79 -15.44 6.62
CA ARG A 149 0.44 -15.84 7.03
C ARG A 149 -0.46 -14.67 7.40
N ARG A 150 0.13 -13.56 7.83
CA ARG A 150 -0.58 -12.39 8.35
C ARG A 150 0.22 -11.14 8.02
N LEU A 151 -0.45 -10.09 7.59
CA LEU A 151 0.17 -8.79 7.35
C LEU A 151 -0.87 -7.67 7.47
N VAL A 152 -0.37 -6.44 7.55
CA VAL A 152 -1.13 -5.21 7.36
C VAL A 152 -0.75 -4.61 6.02
N LEU A 153 -1.73 -4.27 5.21
CA LEU A 153 -1.54 -3.58 3.93
C LEU A 153 -2.31 -2.26 3.97
N PHE A 154 -1.62 -1.15 3.75
CA PHE A 154 -2.24 0.13 3.43
C PHE A 154 -2.07 0.38 1.94
N TYR A 155 -3.18 0.65 1.25
CA TYR A 155 -3.21 1.14 -0.12
C TYR A 155 -3.71 2.57 -0.09
N THR A 156 -2.83 3.53 -0.39
CA THR A 156 -3.20 4.96 -0.41
C THR A 156 -2.98 5.55 -1.80
N THR A 157 -4.03 6.17 -2.35
CA THR A 157 -4.07 6.71 -3.71
C THR A 157 -4.85 8.02 -3.76
N THR A 158 -4.84 8.71 -4.91
CA THR A 158 -5.65 9.91 -5.16
C THR A 158 -6.83 9.61 -6.10
N ILE A 159 -8.06 9.63 -5.59
CA ILE A 159 -9.25 9.38 -6.42
C ILE A 159 -9.74 10.70 -7.01
N ASN A 160 -10.06 10.71 -8.30
CA ASN A 160 -10.53 11.88 -9.05
C ASN A 160 -11.48 11.43 -10.18
N SER A 161 -11.80 12.31 -11.13
CA SER A 161 -12.74 12.01 -12.22
C SER A 161 -12.18 11.13 -13.35
N HIS A 162 -10.90 10.74 -13.31
CA HIS A 162 -10.33 9.83 -14.32
C HIS A 162 -10.96 8.45 -14.18
N CYS A 163 -11.19 7.81 -15.30
CA CYS A 163 -11.83 6.50 -15.34
C CYS A 163 -10.87 5.39 -14.90
N ILE A 164 -11.39 4.44 -14.12
CA ILE A 164 -10.72 3.14 -13.93
C ILE A 164 -11.25 2.16 -14.97
N GLU A 165 -10.34 1.56 -15.74
CA GLU A 165 -10.59 0.52 -16.74
C GLU A 165 -10.59 -0.85 -16.05
N ARG A 166 -11.78 -1.32 -15.65
CA ARG A 166 -11.97 -2.61 -14.95
C ARG A 166 -11.32 -3.77 -15.72
N ASP A 167 -11.53 -3.79 -17.04
CA ASP A 167 -11.13 -4.92 -17.88
C ASP A 167 -9.60 -5.05 -17.97
N VAL A 168 -8.86 -3.94 -17.87
CA VAL A 168 -7.39 -3.96 -17.81
C VAL A 168 -6.90 -4.59 -16.50
N ILE A 169 -7.52 -4.27 -15.37
CA ILE A 169 -7.17 -4.87 -14.08
C ILE A 169 -7.43 -6.38 -14.08
N ILE A 170 -8.55 -6.82 -14.65
CA ILE A 170 -8.88 -8.24 -14.80
C ILE A 170 -7.83 -8.94 -15.68
N GLU A 171 -7.56 -8.40 -16.87
CA GLU A 171 -6.59 -8.98 -17.82
C GLU A 171 -5.20 -9.12 -17.20
N VAL A 172 -4.69 -8.06 -16.57
CA VAL A 172 -3.36 -8.06 -15.95
C VAL A 172 -3.30 -9.06 -14.78
N SER A 173 -4.35 -9.13 -13.96
CA SER A 173 -4.35 -10.07 -12.84
C SER A 173 -4.47 -11.52 -13.29
N ASP A 174 -5.37 -11.82 -14.22
CA ASP A 174 -5.62 -13.19 -14.68
C ASP A 174 -4.44 -13.75 -15.49
N ALA A 175 -3.60 -12.89 -16.07
CA ALA A 175 -2.32 -13.30 -16.65
C ALA A 175 -1.35 -13.90 -15.61
N VAL A 176 -1.48 -13.55 -14.33
CA VAL A 176 -0.72 -14.15 -13.23
C VAL A 176 -1.44 -15.40 -12.74
N GLN A 177 -0.98 -16.57 -13.18
CA GLN A 177 -1.58 -17.85 -12.82
C GLN A 177 -1.23 -18.25 -11.37
N VAL A 178 -2.27 -18.51 -10.58
CA VAL A 178 -2.19 -19.08 -9.23
C VAL A 178 -3.13 -20.28 -9.16
N ASP A 179 -2.65 -21.41 -8.63
CA ASP A 179 -3.44 -22.64 -8.58
C ASP A 179 -4.76 -22.44 -7.81
N GLY A 180 -5.86 -22.89 -8.43
CA GLY A 180 -7.20 -22.78 -7.85
C GLY A 180 -7.82 -21.37 -7.90
N TRP A 181 -7.15 -20.39 -8.50
CA TRP A 181 -7.70 -19.05 -8.71
C TRP A 181 -8.85 -19.06 -9.73
N GLN A 182 -9.97 -18.45 -9.37
CA GLN A 182 -11.17 -18.40 -10.23
C GLN A 182 -11.22 -17.17 -11.15
N GLY A 183 -10.24 -16.27 -11.09
CA GLY A 183 -10.29 -14.99 -11.79
C GLY A 183 -10.94 -13.88 -10.97
N LEU A 184 -10.67 -12.62 -11.34
CA LEU A 184 -11.33 -11.45 -10.74
C LEU A 184 -12.79 -11.35 -11.20
N THR A 185 -13.75 -11.76 -10.36
CA THR A 185 -15.19 -11.65 -10.64
C THR A 185 -15.76 -10.29 -10.24
N LEU A 186 -15.51 -9.27 -11.08
CA LEU A 186 -15.93 -7.88 -10.86
C LEU A 186 -17.10 -7.45 -11.79
N SER A 187 -17.94 -8.40 -12.20
CA SER A 187 -19.03 -8.20 -13.16
C SER A 187 -20.11 -7.20 -12.71
N ASN A 188 -20.19 -6.91 -11.41
CA ASN A 188 -21.10 -5.93 -10.83
C ASN A 188 -20.70 -4.48 -11.10
N PHE A 189 -19.48 -4.24 -11.57
CA PHE A 189 -18.99 -2.90 -11.93
C PHE A 189 -19.02 -2.70 -13.44
N PRO A 190 -19.26 -1.47 -13.96
CA PRO A 190 -19.13 -1.18 -15.38
C PRO A 190 -17.66 -1.33 -15.83
N SER A 191 -17.42 -1.52 -17.14
CA SER A 191 -16.05 -1.59 -17.69
C SER A 191 -15.23 -0.32 -17.42
N ASN A 192 -15.92 0.83 -17.35
CA ASN A 192 -15.35 2.15 -17.13
C ASN A 192 -16.00 2.78 -15.90
N ILE A 193 -15.21 3.07 -14.87
CA ILE A 193 -15.69 3.54 -13.56
C ILE A 193 -15.17 4.95 -13.30
N SER A 194 -16.02 5.98 -13.44
CA SER A 194 -15.64 7.39 -13.26
C SER A 194 -16.22 8.04 -12.00
N GLU A 195 -17.26 7.45 -11.39
CA GLU A 195 -17.88 7.99 -10.19
C GLU A 195 -17.03 7.68 -8.94
N LEU A 196 -16.65 8.70 -8.17
CA LEU A 196 -15.76 8.56 -7.00
C LEU A 196 -16.24 7.48 -6.01
N VAL A 197 -17.54 7.38 -5.75
CA VAL A 197 -18.12 6.38 -4.84
C VAL A 197 -17.95 4.97 -5.43
N ALA A 198 -18.24 4.79 -6.71
CA ALA A 198 -18.07 3.51 -7.40
C ALA A 198 -16.59 3.10 -7.46
N GLN A 199 -15.67 4.06 -7.67
CA GLN A 199 -14.22 3.81 -7.65
C GLN A 199 -13.74 3.27 -6.30
N LYS A 200 -14.21 3.83 -5.19
CA LYS A 200 -13.87 3.34 -3.84
C LYS A 200 -14.35 1.90 -3.62
N SER A 201 -15.62 1.64 -3.90
CA SER A 201 -16.20 0.28 -3.76
C SER A 201 -15.53 -0.73 -4.69
N PHE A 202 -15.14 -0.28 -5.89
CA PHE A 202 -14.38 -1.09 -6.84
C PHE A 202 -13.01 -1.46 -6.28
N LEU A 203 -12.24 -0.49 -5.79
CA LEU A 203 -10.93 -0.72 -5.19
C LEU A 203 -11.00 -1.66 -3.99
N GLN A 204 -11.96 -1.48 -3.08
CA GLN A 204 -12.17 -2.40 -1.97
C GLN A 204 -12.41 -3.85 -2.45
N SER A 205 -13.22 -4.02 -3.50
CA SER A 205 -13.51 -5.34 -4.08
C SER A 205 -12.28 -5.97 -4.73
N VAL A 206 -11.46 -5.16 -5.44
CA VAL A 206 -10.19 -5.58 -6.04
C VAL A 206 -9.20 -6.02 -4.96
N LEU A 207 -9.00 -5.21 -3.91
CA LEU A 207 -8.10 -5.55 -2.80
C LEU A 207 -8.52 -6.86 -2.12
N GLN A 208 -9.80 -7.02 -1.86
CA GLN A 208 -10.33 -8.23 -1.25
C GLN A 208 -10.06 -9.46 -2.13
N ALA A 209 -10.36 -9.36 -3.43
CA ALA A 209 -10.19 -10.46 -4.36
C ALA A 209 -8.71 -10.84 -4.55
N LEU A 210 -7.80 -9.85 -4.64
CA LEU A 210 -6.36 -10.10 -4.70
C LEU A 210 -5.84 -10.77 -3.42
N CYS A 211 -6.27 -10.33 -2.24
CA CYS A 211 -5.89 -11.01 -1.00
C CYS A 211 -6.38 -12.48 -0.98
N GLN A 212 -7.61 -12.74 -1.45
CA GLN A 212 -8.14 -14.11 -1.55
C GLN A 212 -7.36 -14.95 -2.57
N LYS A 213 -6.96 -14.39 -3.71
CA LYS A 213 -6.10 -15.03 -4.72
C LYS A 213 -4.82 -15.58 -4.10
N TYR A 214 -4.19 -14.82 -3.20
CA TYR A 214 -2.95 -15.21 -2.51
C TYR A 214 -3.20 -15.92 -1.16
N GLY A 215 -4.38 -16.52 -0.99
CA GLY A 215 -4.68 -17.43 0.10
C GLY A 215 -5.00 -16.77 1.44
N TYR A 216 -5.42 -15.51 1.44
CA TYR A 216 -5.87 -14.81 2.65
C TYR A 216 -7.41 -14.73 2.72
N PRO A 217 -8.11 -15.72 3.31
CA PRO A 217 -9.57 -15.73 3.38
C PRO A 217 -10.14 -14.77 4.41
N ASN A 218 -9.41 -14.49 5.49
CA ASN A 218 -9.86 -13.63 6.59
C ASN A 218 -9.33 -12.22 6.39
N ILE A 219 -10.17 -11.35 5.84
CA ILE A 219 -9.81 -9.98 5.46
C ILE A 219 -10.66 -9.00 6.27
N GLN A 220 -10.01 -8.06 6.94
CA GLN A 220 -10.66 -6.91 7.56
C GLN A 220 -10.28 -5.66 6.78
N LEU A 221 -11.29 -4.94 6.26
CA LEU A 221 -11.12 -3.72 5.50
C LEU A 221 -11.64 -2.53 6.30
N THR A 222 -10.87 -1.44 6.33
CA THR A 222 -11.30 -0.15 6.86
C THR A 222 -10.72 0.92 5.95
N ASP A 223 -11.50 1.92 5.59
CA ASP A 223 -11.05 2.97 4.68
C ASP A 223 -11.29 4.37 5.24
N LEU A 224 -10.52 5.33 4.72
CA LEU A 224 -10.65 6.75 5.02
C LEU A 224 -10.44 7.55 3.73
N ALA A 225 -11.39 8.43 3.44
CA ALA A 225 -11.31 9.36 2.32
C ALA A 225 -11.27 10.79 2.85
N LEU A 226 -10.26 11.55 2.45
CA LEU A 226 -10.07 12.94 2.84
C LEU A 226 -10.16 13.83 1.61
N ASN A 227 -10.97 14.87 1.69
CA ASN A 227 -11.09 15.85 0.60
C ASN A 227 -9.83 16.72 0.55
N THR A 228 -9.29 16.89 -0.64
CA THR A 228 -8.34 17.98 -0.86
C THR A 228 -9.08 19.30 -1.01
N THR A 229 -8.37 20.41 -0.88
CA THR A 229 -8.77 21.79 -1.22
C THR A 229 -9.43 21.89 -2.60
N SER A 230 -9.05 21.01 -3.54
CA SER A 230 -9.81 20.76 -4.75
C SER A 230 -10.81 19.63 -4.50
N ASN A 231 -12.09 19.94 -4.32
CA ASN A 231 -13.14 18.93 -4.09
C ASN A 231 -13.27 17.87 -5.21
N SER A 232 -12.57 18.05 -6.34
CA SER A 232 -12.47 17.06 -7.42
C SER A 232 -11.42 15.96 -7.20
N ILE A 233 -10.59 16.08 -6.16
CA ILE A 233 -9.54 15.10 -5.80
C ILE A 233 -9.69 14.74 -4.32
N GLN A 234 -9.67 13.43 -4.03
CA GLN A 234 -9.69 12.89 -2.67
C GLN A 234 -8.45 12.04 -2.43
N LEU A 235 -7.82 12.20 -1.28
CA LEU A 235 -6.84 11.25 -0.78
C LEU A 235 -7.62 10.07 -0.19
N TYR A 236 -7.39 8.87 -0.69
CA TYR A 236 -8.11 7.67 -0.28
C TYR A 236 -7.14 6.60 0.18
N SER A 237 -7.36 6.10 1.40
CA SER A 237 -6.58 5.01 1.97
C SER A 237 -7.50 3.86 2.35
N ILE A 238 -7.13 2.65 1.95
CA ILE A 238 -7.72 1.39 2.42
C ILE A 238 -6.69 0.69 3.29
N ALA A 239 -7.06 0.39 4.53
CA ALA A 239 -6.33 -0.47 5.44
C ALA A 239 -6.89 -1.89 5.37
N VAL A 240 -6.00 -2.86 5.19
CA VAL A 240 -6.32 -4.29 5.12
C VAL A 240 -5.53 -5.02 6.19
N ILE A 241 -6.21 -5.77 7.06
CA ILE A 241 -5.58 -6.79 7.90
C ILE A 241 -5.97 -8.14 7.32
N VAL A 242 -4.97 -8.96 7.00
CA VAL A 242 -5.20 -10.28 6.39
C VAL A 242 -4.65 -11.41 7.26
N GLU A 243 -5.33 -12.55 7.23
CA GLU A 243 -4.95 -13.78 7.91
C GLU A 243 -5.27 -15.03 7.05
N ARG A 244 -4.30 -15.95 6.96
CA ARG A 244 -4.44 -17.31 6.43
C ARG A 244 -5.01 -18.29 7.44
#